data_AF-A0AAV8YP40-F1
#
_entry.id   AF-A0AAV8YP40-F1
#
_cell.length_a   1.000
_cell.length_b   1.000
_cell.length_c   1.000
_cell.angle_alpha   90.00
_cell.angle_beta   90.00
_cell.angle_gamma   90.00
#
_symmetry.space_group_name_H-M   'P 1'
#
loop_
_entity.id
_entity.type
_entity.pdbx_description
1 polymer ?
#
loop_
_entity_poly.entity_id
_entity_poly.type
_entity_poly.pdbx_seq_one_letter_code
_entity_poly.pdbx_strand_id
1 'polypeptide(L)'
;MDVSKGRVLMIFIRIAIFHTNREYNHLSNNLYKSSDYDRLALSLISPLPNEQDFAINVCTLLSNDGKHTLKLEKHPRIIDYLLGHAGVFNHSSLRQLFVHFYNEIRRKPIHNFWRDVLESHEFLDLTNENKFEKLQRGDDEPAKGPAPRPRPRPRQVRNQL
;
A
#
# COMPACT_ATOMS: atom_id res chain seq x y z
N MET A 1 -8.34 6.35 27.33
CA MET A 1 -7.22 7.02 26.62
C MET A 1 -6.27 5.94 26.14
N ASP A 2 -6.09 5.80 24.83
CA ASP A 2 -5.39 4.67 24.22
C ASP A 2 -3.88 4.91 24.21
N VAL A 3 -3.16 4.14 25.03
CA VAL A 3 -1.70 4.17 25.21
C VAL A 3 -0.94 3.86 23.91
N SER A 4 -1.60 3.24 22.93
CA SER A 4 -1.03 2.89 21.62
C SER A 4 -0.83 4.13 20.74
N LYS A 5 -1.76 5.10 20.82
CA LYS A 5 -1.67 6.37 20.09
C LYS A 5 -0.50 7.23 20.58
N GLY A 6 -0.24 7.19 21.90
CA GLY A 6 0.91 7.87 22.51
C GLY A 6 2.27 7.28 22.11
N ARG A 7 2.36 5.96 21.90
CA ARG A 7 3.61 5.28 21.50
C ARG A 7 3.95 5.51 20.03
N VAL A 8 2.95 5.51 19.15
CA VAL A 8 3.12 5.79 17.72
C VAL A 8 3.47 7.26 17.48
N LEU A 9 2.83 8.19 18.21
CA LEU A 9 3.18 9.61 18.20
C LEU A 9 4.60 9.86 18.77
N MET A 10 4.98 9.13 19.83
CA MET A 10 6.34 9.14 20.38
C MET A 10 7.38 8.63 19.38
N ILE A 11 7.07 7.68 18.50
CA ILE A 11 8.01 7.20 17.47
C ILE A 11 8.27 8.28 16.43
N PHE A 12 7.25 8.98 15.97
CA PHE A 12 7.41 10.04 14.96
C PHE A 12 8.07 11.30 15.51
N ILE A 13 7.66 11.71 16.71
CA ILE A 13 8.35 12.77 17.44
C ILE A 13 9.80 12.35 17.74
N ARG A 14 10.08 11.11 18.14
CA ARG A 14 11.47 10.64 18.38
C ARG A 14 12.32 10.55 17.11
N ILE A 15 11.75 10.18 15.96
CA ILE A 15 12.50 10.14 14.69
C ILE A 15 12.80 11.55 14.19
N ALA A 16 11.84 12.47 14.24
CA ALA A 16 12.05 13.88 13.89
C ALA A 16 13.02 14.59 14.85
N ILE A 17 12.91 14.29 16.16
CA ILE A 17 13.79 14.83 17.20
C ILE A 17 15.17 14.15 17.18
N PHE A 18 15.32 12.93 16.65
CA PHE A 18 16.57 12.17 16.71
C PHE A 18 17.80 12.96 16.24
N HIS A 19 17.66 13.72 15.16
CA HIS A 19 18.76 14.51 14.61
C HIS A 19 19.10 15.72 15.48
N THR A 20 18.07 16.43 15.96
CA THR A 20 18.21 17.58 16.87
C THR A 20 18.74 17.14 18.24
N ASN A 21 18.33 15.98 18.73
CA ASN A 21 18.82 15.39 19.97
C ASN A 21 20.27 14.94 19.83
N ARG A 22 20.69 14.36 18.69
CA ARG A 22 22.10 14.01 18.49
C ARG A 22 23.01 15.23 18.55
N GLU A 23 22.62 16.32 17.90
CA GLU A 23 23.35 17.59 17.99
C GLU A 23 23.37 18.16 19.41
N TYR A 24 22.22 18.16 20.09
CA TYR A 24 22.09 18.59 21.48
C TYR A 24 22.92 17.73 22.45
N ASN A 25 23.08 16.42 22.17
CA ASN A 25 23.89 15.49 22.97
C ASN A 25 25.34 15.34 22.47
N HIS A 26 25.81 16.22 21.57
CA HIS A 26 27.16 16.16 20.97
C HIS A 26 27.53 14.82 20.32
N LEU A 27 26.53 14.05 19.88
CA LEU A 27 26.72 12.80 19.15
C LEU A 27 27.14 13.11 17.70
N SER A 28 27.96 12.24 17.13
CA SER A 28 28.53 12.44 15.79
C SER A 28 27.44 12.54 14.71
N ASN A 29 27.30 13.72 14.09
CA ASN A 29 26.47 13.96 12.91
C ASN A 29 27.26 13.82 11.58
N ASN A 30 28.52 13.41 11.67
CA ASN A 30 29.45 13.43 10.52
C ASN A 30 29.20 12.28 9.53
N LEU A 31 28.62 11.16 9.99
CA LEU A 31 28.46 9.95 9.18
C LEU A 31 27.14 9.87 8.40
N TYR A 32 26.08 10.52 8.88
CA TYR A 32 24.77 10.52 8.23
C TYR A 32 24.17 11.93 8.29
N LYS A 33 24.00 12.54 7.13
CA LYS A 33 23.23 13.77 6.96
C LYS A 33 21.87 13.39 6.39
N SER A 34 20.82 13.55 7.19
CA SER A 34 19.44 13.35 6.72
C SER A 34 19.19 14.18 5.46
N SER A 35 18.87 13.51 4.35
CA SER A 35 18.46 14.20 3.12
C SER A 35 17.05 14.75 3.30
N ASP A 36 16.71 15.84 2.59
CA ASP A 36 15.33 16.33 2.53
C ASP A 36 14.37 15.24 2.02
N TYR A 37 14.86 14.33 1.17
CA TYR A 37 14.12 13.16 0.70
C TYR A 37 13.88 12.12 1.79
N ASP A 38 14.81 11.93 2.74
CA ASP A 38 14.60 11.03 3.87
C ASP A 38 13.55 11.59 4.82
N ARG A 39 13.54 12.91 5.04
CA ARG A 39 12.52 13.61 5.82
C ARG A 39 11.16 13.48 5.13
N LEU A 40 11.09 13.76 3.83
CA LEU A 40 9.88 13.61 3.03
C LEU A 40 9.33 12.18 3.06
N ALA A 41 10.21 11.18 2.94
CA ALA A 41 9.84 9.77 2.98
C ALA A 41 9.27 9.38 4.36
N LEU A 42 9.85 9.89 5.44
CA LEU A 42 9.32 9.71 6.80
C LEU A 42 7.98 10.43 7.00
N SER A 43 7.82 11.64 6.45
CA SER A 43 6.57 12.39 6.49
C SER A 43 5.44 11.64 5.76
N LEU A 44 5.72 10.98 4.63
CA LEU A 44 4.74 10.14 3.91
C LEU A 44 4.24 8.96 4.76
N ILE A 45 5.12 8.26 5.47
CA ILE A 45 4.72 7.13 6.33
C ILE A 45 4.29 7.55 7.74
N SER A 46 4.11 8.85 7.97
CA SER A 46 3.70 9.40 9.26
C SER A 46 2.32 8.90 9.69
N PRO A 47 2.03 8.68 10.98
CA PRO A 47 0.71 8.33 11.46
C PRO A 47 -0.19 9.57 11.50
N LEU A 48 0.41 10.76 11.38
CA LEU A 48 -0.26 12.04 11.47
C LEU A 48 -0.82 12.40 10.10
N PRO A 49 -2.14 12.48 9.93
CA PRO A 49 -2.74 12.81 8.63
C PRO A 49 -2.19 14.12 8.04
N ASN A 50 -2.04 15.15 8.88
CA ASN A 50 -1.51 16.44 8.46
C ASN A 50 -0.09 16.37 7.88
N GLU A 51 0.75 15.48 8.42
CA GLU A 51 2.13 15.30 7.97
C GLU A 51 2.18 14.54 6.64
N GLN A 52 1.32 13.53 6.49
CA GLN A 52 1.14 12.83 5.21
C GLN A 52 0.61 13.79 4.14
N ASP A 53 -0.38 14.61 4.46
CA ASP A 53 -0.97 15.59 3.53
C ASP A 53 0.07 16.65 3.12
N PHE A 54 0.88 17.13 4.08
CA PHE A 54 2.04 17.99 3.80
C PHE A 54 3.01 17.33 2.81
N ALA A 55 3.38 16.07 3.05
CA ALA A 55 4.32 15.34 2.20
C ALA A 55 3.78 15.11 0.78
N ILE A 56 2.50 14.79 0.62
CA ILE A 56 1.83 14.62 -0.68
C ILE A 56 1.85 15.95 -1.46
N ASN A 57 1.57 17.07 -0.79
CA ASN A 57 1.63 18.39 -1.41
C ASN A 57 3.04 18.73 -1.89
N VAL A 58 4.06 18.43 -1.09
CA VAL A 58 5.48 18.60 -1.48
C VAL A 58 5.82 17.72 -2.68
N CYS A 59 5.40 16.45 -2.70
CA CYS A 59 5.61 15.56 -3.85
C CYS A 59 4.96 16.11 -5.13
N THR A 60 3.76 16.67 -5.01
CA THR A 60 3.01 17.27 -6.13
C THR A 60 3.69 18.54 -6.65
N LEU A 61 4.24 19.37 -5.76
CA LEU A 61 5.00 20.55 -6.16
C LEU A 61 6.28 20.15 -6.92
N LEU A 62 7.03 19.20 -6.38
CA LEU A 62 8.28 18.70 -6.97
C LEU A 62 8.07 17.89 -8.24
N SER A 63 6.87 17.34 -8.49
CA SER A 63 6.58 16.64 -9.75
C SER A 63 6.33 17.60 -10.92
N ASN A 64 5.94 18.85 -10.63
CA ASN A 64 5.60 19.85 -11.63
C ASN A 64 6.67 20.94 -11.84
N ASP A 65 7.58 21.14 -10.88
CA ASP A 65 8.62 22.17 -10.99
C ASP A 65 9.80 21.70 -11.86
N GLY A 66 9.94 22.29 -13.06
CA GLY A 66 10.93 21.90 -14.07
C GLY A 66 12.40 22.10 -13.65
N LYS A 67 12.68 22.81 -12.55
CA LYS A 67 14.04 22.95 -11.97
C LYS A 67 14.29 22.01 -10.79
N HIS A 68 13.24 21.58 -10.11
CA HIS A 68 13.30 20.74 -8.90
C HIS A 68 12.46 19.48 -9.08
N THR A 69 12.72 18.74 -10.15
CA THR A 69 12.03 17.47 -10.40
C THR A 69 12.31 16.48 -9.28
N LEU A 70 11.23 15.84 -8.79
CA LEU A 70 11.29 14.77 -7.80
C LEU A 70 12.30 13.68 -8.26
N LYS A 71 13.42 13.55 -7.55
CA LYS A 71 14.54 12.66 -7.91
C LYS A 71 14.25 11.19 -7.56
N LEU A 72 13.25 10.63 -8.22
CA LEU A 72 12.77 9.26 -8.00
C LEU A 72 13.82 8.21 -8.32
N GLU A 73 14.73 8.44 -9.28
CA GLU A 73 15.85 7.55 -9.58
C GLU A 73 16.75 7.29 -8.37
N LYS A 74 16.93 8.30 -7.51
CA LYS A 74 17.78 8.22 -6.31
C LYS A 74 17.00 7.74 -5.09
N HIS A 75 15.68 7.95 -5.07
CA HIS A 75 14.81 7.65 -3.93
C HIS A 75 13.52 6.94 -4.39
N PRO A 76 13.62 5.72 -4.95
CA PRO A 76 12.46 5.01 -5.49
C PRO A 76 11.40 4.69 -4.43
N ARG A 77 11.82 4.56 -3.15
CA ARG A 77 10.93 4.30 -2.00
C ARG A 77 9.81 5.32 -1.84
N ILE A 78 9.99 6.54 -2.34
CA ILE A 78 8.93 7.57 -2.30
C ILE A 78 7.74 7.14 -3.15
N ILE A 79 7.98 6.48 -4.29
CA ILE A 79 6.92 5.92 -5.14
C ILE A 79 6.16 4.85 -4.37
N ASP A 80 6.87 3.93 -3.71
CA ASP A 80 6.25 2.85 -2.92
C ASP A 80 5.32 3.42 -1.84
N TYR A 81 5.71 4.52 -1.19
CA TYR A 81 4.89 5.17 -0.17
C TYR A 81 3.71 5.93 -0.75
N LEU A 82 3.90 6.64 -1.87
CA LEU A 82 2.80 7.30 -2.60
C LEU A 82 1.76 6.29 -3.10
N LEU A 83 2.21 5.16 -3.65
CA LEU A 83 1.33 4.05 -4.03
C LEU A 83 0.62 3.44 -2.82
N GLY A 84 1.32 3.35 -1.68
CA GLY A 84 0.73 2.94 -0.42
C GLY A 84 -0.48 3.78 -0.02
N HIS A 85 -0.46 5.10 -0.23
CA HIS A 85 -1.61 5.99 0.01
C HIS A 85 -2.79 5.75 -0.93
N ALA A 86 -2.55 5.16 -2.11
CA ALA A 86 -3.57 4.71 -3.05
C ALA A 86 -3.97 3.24 -2.82
N GLY A 87 -3.48 2.59 -1.76
CA GLY A 87 -3.81 1.20 -1.45
C GLY A 87 -3.11 0.16 -2.31
N VAL A 88 -1.99 0.52 -2.96
CA VAL A 88 -1.14 -0.40 -3.73
C VAL A 88 0.15 -0.66 -2.95
N PHE A 89 0.44 -1.93 -2.65
CA PHE A 89 1.55 -2.30 -1.77
C PHE A 89 2.56 -3.23 -2.43
N ASN A 90 3.85 -2.94 -2.23
CA ASN A 90 4.95 -3.81 -2.68
C ASN A 90 5.21 -4.98 -1.71
N HIS A 91 5.01 -4.76 -0.39
CA HIS A 91 5.27 -5.74 0.66
C HIS A 91 4.17 -5.77 1.72
N SER A 92 3.97 -6.94 2.34
CA SER A 92 2.94 -7.16 3.37
C SER A 92 3.12 -6.28 4.62
N SER A 93 4.37 -5.98 5.00
CA SER A 93 4.68 -5.08 6.13
C SER A 93 4.19 -3.65 5.88
N LEU A 94 4.39 -3.13 4.67
CA LEU A 94 3.91 -1.80 4.28
C LEU A 94 2.39 -1.76 4.27
N ARG A 95 1.74 -2.82 3.76
CA ARG A 95 0.28 -2.95 3.82
C ARG A 95 -0.25 -2.90 5.25
N GLN A 96 0.34 -3.66 6.17
CA GLN A 96 -0.07 -3.66 7.59
C GLN A 96 0.01 -2.26 8.21
N LEU A 97 1.09 -1.53 7.92
CA LEU A 97 1.29 -0.16 8.39
C LEU A 97 0.18 0.78 7.92
N PHE A 98 -0.06 0.82 6.60
CA PHE A 98 -1.06 1.71 6.01
C PHE A 98 -2.48 1.34 6.41
N VAL A 99 -2.83 0.05 6.43
CA VAL A 99 -4.14 -0.43 6.89
C VAL A 99 -4.38 -0.01 8.34
N HIS A 100 -3.38 -0.13 9.21
CA HIS A 100 -3.49 0.30 10.60
C HIS A 100 -3.77 1.81 10.70
N PHE A 101 -2.97 2.66 10.03
CA PHE A 101 -3.14 4.10 10.12
C PHE A 101 -4.46 4.59 9.50
N TYR A 102 -4.86 4.06 8.35
CA TYR A 102 -6.09 4.48 7.68
C TYR A 102 -7.35 4.01 8.42
N ASN A 103 -7.33 2.82 9.02
CA ASN A 103 -8.45 2.32 9.81
C ASN A 103 -8.54 3.01 11.18
N GLU A 104 -7.43 3.06 11.94
CA GLU A 104 -7.47 3.47 13.35
C GLU A 104 -7.39 4.99 13.54
N ILE A 105 -6.66 5.69 12.65
CA ILE A 105 -6.40 7.12 12.79
C ILE A 105 -7.34 7.90 11.88
N ARG A 106 -7.32 7.64 10.57
CA ARG A 106 -8.18 8.37 9.61
C ARG A 106 -9.64 7.90 9.64
N ARG A 107 -9.94 6.72 10.21
CA ARG A 107 -11.28 6.09 10.20
C ARG A 107 -11.87 5.98 8.79
N LYS A 108 -10.99 5.84 7.80
CA LYS A 108 -11.32 5.74 6.38
C LYS A 108 -10.50 4.59 5.83
N PRO A 109 -11.09 3.39 5.74
CA PRO A 109 -10.35 2.22 5.34
C PRO A 109 -9.78 2.37 3.93
N ILE A 110 -8.49 2.09 3.79
CA ILE A 110 -7.78 2.32 2.52
C ILE A 110 -8.31 1.47 1.36
N HIS A 111 -8.95 0.33 1.66
CA HIS A 111 -9.58 -0.52 0.64
C HIS A 111 -10.80 0.14 -0.04
N ASN A 112 -11.37 1.19 0.56
CA ASN A 112 -12.45 1.95 -0.06
C ASN A 112 -11.94 3.07 -0.97
N PHE A 113 -10.64 3.37 -0.95
CA PHE A 113 -10.06 4.50 -1.70
C PHE A 113 -10.53 4.53 -3.17
N TRP A 114 -10.32 3.44 -3.91
CA TRP A 114 -10.72 3.39 -5.33
C TRP A 114 -12.24 3.34 -5.52
N ARG A 115 -12.99 2.77 -4.58
CA ARG A 115 -14.46 2.75 -4.63
C ARG A 115 -15.05 4.14 -4.43
N ASP A 116 -14.39 4.96 -3.63
CA ASP A 116 -14.83 6.32 -3.29
C ASP A 116 -14.36 7.34 -4.36
N VAL A 117 -13.26 7.06 -5.07
CA VAL A 117 -12.65 7.96 -6.05
C VAL A 117 -13.14 7.70 -7.49
N LEU A 118 -13.41 6.45 -7.86
CA LEU A 118 -13.82 6.11 -9.22
C LEU A 118 -15.33 6.27 -9.42
N GLU A 119 -15.74 6.92 -10.50
CA GLU A 119 -17.15 7.03 -10.91
C GLU A 119 -17.70 5.70 -11.45
N SER A 120 -16.85 4.91 -12.11
CA SER A 120 -17.20 3.61 -12.68
C SER A 120 -16.51 2.46 -11.95
N HIS A 121 -17.27 1.40 -11.70
CA HIS A 121 -16.78 0.18 -11.07
C HIS A 121 -16.02 -0.76 -12.03
N GLU A 122 -15.97 -0.44 -13.32
CA GLU A 122 -15.35 -1.28 -14.35
C GLU A 122 -13.85 -1.53 -14.09
N PHE A 123 -13.15 -0.54 -13.52
CA PHE A 123 -11.70 -0.61 -13.27
C PHE A 123 -11.33 -1.05 -11.85
N LEU A 124 -12.31 -1.31 -10.97
CA LEU A 124 -12.02 -1.75 -9.60
C LEU A 124 -11.30 -3.10 -9.58
N ASP A 125 -11.49 -3.90 -10.61
CA ASP A 125 -10.92 -5.20 -10.71
C ASP A 125 -9.39 -5.17 -10.91
N LEU A 126 -8.85 -4.09 -11.50
CA LEU A 126 -7.41 -3.78 -11.61
C LEU A 126 -6.77 -3.50 -10.25
N THR A 127 -7.55 -3.12 -9.25
CA THR A 127 -7.05 -2.82 -7.89
C THR A 127 -7.00 -4.08 -7.01
N ASN A 128 -7.50 -5.22 -7.50
CA ASN A 128 -7.56 -6.45 -6.74
C ASN A 128 -6.24 -7.23 -6.85
N GLU A 129 -5.39 -7.09 -5.81
CA GLU A 129 -4.12 -7.79 -5.65
C GLU A 129 -4.22 -9.32 -5.90
N ASN A 130 -5.34 -9.94 -5.51
CA ASN A 130 -5.54 -11.39 -5.64
C ASN A 130 -5.56 -11.88 -7.10
N LYS A 131 -5.87 -10.99 -8.06
CA LYS A 131 -5.81 -11.35 -9.50
C LYS A 131 -4.36 -11.47 -9.98
N PHE A 132 -3.44 -10.67 -9.44
CA PHE A 132 -2.04 -10.66 -9.84
C PHE A 132 -1.25 -11.80 -9.19
N GLU A 133 -1.57 -12.19 -7.95
CA GLU A 133 -0.92 -13.35 -7.31
C GLU A 133 -1.24 -14.68 -8.00
N LYS A 134 -2.39 -14.78 -8.69
CA LYS A 134 -2.74 -15.97 -9.49
C LYS A 134 -1.93 -16.04 -10.77
N LEU A 135 -1.66 -14.89 -11.39
CA LEU A 135 -0.86 -14.80 -12.60
C LEU A 135 0.60 -15.21 -12.36
N GLN A 136 1.16 -14.87 -11.19
CA GLN A 136 2.53 -15.29 -10.82
C GLN A 136 2.65 -16.77 -10.46
N ARG A 137 1.55 -17.42 -10.06
CA ARG A 137 1.50 -18.85 -9.74
C ARG A 137 1.24 -19.75 -10.95
N GLY A 138 0.88 -19.19 -12.10
CA GLY A 138 0.62 -19.96 -13.33
C GLY A 138 -0.65 -20.80 -13.26
N ASP A 139 -1.59 -20.47 -12.38
CA ASP A 139 -2.84 -21.21 -12.20
C ASP A 139 -3.90 -20.75 -13.22
N ASP A 140 -3.61 -20.91 -14.51
CA ASP A 140 -4.63 -20.89 -15.56
C ASP A 140 -5.27 -22.30 -15.64
N GLU A 141 -6.02 -22.71 -14.61
CA GLU A 141 -6.99 -23.81 -14.82
C GLU A 141 -8.25 -23.19 -15.45
N PRO A 142 -8.63 -23.55 -16.69
CA PRO A 142 -9.90 -23.10 -17.24
C PRO A 142 -11.00 -23.67 -16.36
N ALA A 143 -11.94 -22.80 -15.94
CA ALA A 143 -13.11 -23.20 -15.17
C ALA A 143 -13.72 -24.46 -15.78
N LYS A 144 -13.57 -25.61 -15.10
CA LYS A 144 -14.27 -26.84 -15.46
C LYS A 144 -15.76 -26.53 -15.45
N GLY A 145 -16.34 -26.37 -16.63
CA GLY A 145 -17.78 -26.34 -16.81
C GLY A 145 -18.42 -27.57 -16.15
N PRO A 146 -19.68 -27.48 -15.72
CA PRO A 146 -20.34 -28.55 -14.99
C PRO A 146 -20.25 -29.85 -15.80
N ALA A 147 -19.82 -30.92 -15.13
CA ALA A 147 -19.52 -32.21 -15.74
C ALA A 147 -20.66 -32.68 -16.68
N PRO A 148 -20.34 -33.20 -17.89
CA PRO A 148 -21.38 -33.68 -18.79
C PRO A 148 -22.12 -34.84 -18.14
N ARG A 149 -23.46 -34.75 -18.15
CA ARG A 149 -24.34 -35.76 -17.53
C ARG A 149 -23.99 -37.15 -18.08
N PRO A 150 -23.92 -38.18 -17.22
CA PRO A 150 -23.63 -39.54 -17.67
C PRO A 150 -24.69 -39.99 -18.69
N ARG A 151 -24.24 -40.55 -19.83
CA ARG A 151 -25.12 -41.06 -20.88
C ARG A 151 -26.02 -42.16 -20.29
N PRO A 152 -27.32 -42.19 -20.63
CA PRO A 152 -28.21 -43.24 -20.16
C PRO A 152 -27.74 -44.60 -20.69
N ARG A 153 -27.69 -45.61 -19.80
CA ARG A 153 -27.30 -46.98 -20.15
C ARG A 153 -28.28 -47.58 -21.16
N PRO A 154 -27.80 -48.33 -22.17
CA PRO A 154 -28.68 -48.99 -23.12
C PRO A 154 -29.56 -50.02 -22.40
N ARG A 155 -30.86 -49.97 -22.70
CA ARG A 155 -31.91 -50.81 -22.14
C ARG A 155 -31.64 -52.26 -22.56
N GLN A 156 -31.28 -53.13 -21.61
CA GLN A 156 -31.19 -54.56 -21.89
C GLN A 156 -32.59 -55.08 -22.24
N VAL A 157 -32.77 -55.48 -23.49
CA VAL A 157 -33.99 -56.16 -23.95
C VAL A 157 -33.94 -57.56 -23.37
N ARG A 158 -34.85 -57.82 -22.42
CA ARG A 158 -35.05 -59.13 -21.80
C ARG A 158 -35.63 -60.06 -22.85
N ASN A 159 -34.81 -60.89 -23.47
CA ASN A 159 -35.29 -62.00 -24.29
C ASN A 159 -35.94 -63.03 -23.34
N GLN A 160 -37.24 -63.23 -23.52
CA GLN A 160 -37.98 -64.34 -22.95
C GLN A 160 -37.65 -65.59 -23.76
N LEU A 161 -37.30 -66.67 -23.06
CA LEU A 161 -37.61 -68.07 -23.36
C LEU A 161 -37.43 -68.86 -22.06
#